data_AF-A0A9P6JL32-F1
#
_entry.id   AF-A0A9P6JL32-F1
#
_cell.length_a   1.000
_cell.length_b   1.000
_cell.length_c   1.000
_cell.angle_alpha   90.00
_cell.angle_beta   90.00
_cell.angle_gamma   90.00
#
_symmetry.space_group_name_H-M   'P 1'
#
loop_
_entity.id
_entity.type
_entity.pdbx_description
1 polymer ?
#
loop_
_entity_poly.entity_id
_entity_poly.type
_entity_poly.pdbx_seq_one_letter_code
_entity_poly.pdbx_strand_id
1 'polypeptide(L)'
;MIYKEVVPRFDTPLVDSCQKYRLGLREIGIPSMKSKTPRIVLSVIYDLPETTRYLYTRHSVIHRDISKNNVLIIDEDSLKAYSSAAPSVEPSGSKFPRQVFIREILTPTSDAPPTLSLLIDMDCAEIINQKNDKPKEGKSGTQSSCQERFRTTG
;
A
#
# COMPACT_ATOMS: atom_id res chain seq x y z
N MET A 1 -3.06 -8.70 -15.91
CA MET A 1 -4.06 -9.55 -16.58
C MET A 1 -4.33 -10.75 -15.69
N ILE A 2 -5.54 -10.88 -15.17
CA ILE A 2 -5.98 -12.02 -14.34
C ILE A 2 -6.73 -12.96 -15.28
N TYR A 3 -6.33 -14.22 -15.37
CA TYR A 3 -7.12 -15.24 -16.07
C TYR A 3 -7.69 -16.22 -15.05
N LYS A 4 -8.94 -16.60 -15.26
CA LYS A 4 -9.73 -17.46 -14.38
C LYS A 4 -9.82 -18.83 -15.03
N GLU A 5 -9.20 -19.83 -14.43
CA GLU A 5 -9.29 -21.22 -14.88
C GLU A 5 -10.16 -22.02 -13.91
N VAL A 6 -11.21 -22.66 -14.42
CA VAL A 6 -12.07 -23.57 -13.65
C VAL A 6 -11.46 -24.95 -13.75
N VAL A 7 -11.04 -25.52 -12.61
CA VAL A 7 -10.47 -26.87 -12.58
C VAL A 7 -11.61 -27.87 -12.33
N PRO A 8 -12.02 -28.70 -13.31
CA PRO A 8 -12.98 -29.76 -13.06
C PRO A 8 -12.35 -30.84 -12.16
N ARG A 9 -13.06 -31.24 -11.10
CA ARG A 9 -12.73 -32.48 -10.37
C ARG A 9 -13.50 -33.62 -11.00
N PHE A 10 -12.80 -34.64 -11.50
CA PHE A 10 -13.42 -35.81 -12.11
C PHE A 10 -13.86 -36.88 -11.10
N ASP A 11 -13.44 -36.78 -9.83
CA ASP A 11 -13.70 -37.83 -8.83
C ASP A 11 -14.26 -37.24 -7.54
N THR A 12 -15.59 -37.13 -7.39
CA THR A 12 -16.35 -37.26 -6.12
C THR A 12 -17.85 -36.93 -6.30
N PRO A 13 -18.77 -37.62 -5.61
CA PRO A 13 -20.21 -37.39 -5.74
C PRO A 13 -20.65 -36.07 -5.09
N LEU A 14 -21.67 -35.45 -5.70
CA LEU A 14 -22.29 -34.16 -5.41
C LEU A 14 -22.61 -33.95 -3.91
N VAL A 15 -21.68 -33.32 -3.19
CA VAL A 15 -21.93 -32.61 -1.93
C VAL A 15 -21.46 -31.19 -2.16
N ASP A 16 -22.39 -30.22 -2.12
CA ASP A 16 -22.24 -28.78 -2.34
C ASP A 16 -20.95 -28.34 -3.06
N SER A 17 -21.08 -28.09 -4.36
CA SER A 17 -19.98 -27.85 -5.30
C SER A 17 -19.06 -26.69 -4.87
N CYS A 18 -18.05 -27.00 -4.07
CA CYS A 18 -16.94 -26.10 -3.79
C CYS A 18 -16.12 -25.91 -5.08
N GLN A 19 -16.45 -24.84 -5.82
CA GLN A 19 -15.70 -24.44 -7.00
C GLN A 19 -14.31 -23.94 -6.57
N LYS A 20 -13.27 -24.69 -6.96
CA LYS A 20 -11.88 -24.27 -6.77
C LYS A 20 -11.46 -23.39 -7.96
N TYR A 21 -11.05 -22.17 -7.66
CA TYR A 21 -10.47 -21.25 -8.63
C TYR A 21 -8.96 -21.17 -8.44
N ARG A 22 -8.22 -21.19 -9.56
CA ARG A 22 -6.81 -20.80 -9.58
C ARG A 22 -6.70 -19.41 -10.17
N LEU A 23 -6.05 -18.51 -9.44
CA LEU A 23 -5.73 -17.18 -9.91
C LEU A 23 -4.30 -17.21 -10.44
N GLY A 24 -4.16 -17.06 -11.75
CA GLY A 24 -2.87 -16.78 -12.37
C GLY A 24 -2.58 -15.29 -12.27
N LEU A 25 -1.60 -14.91 -11.46
CA LEU A 25 -1.10 -13.54 -11.38
C LEU A 25 0.15 -13.40 -12.25
N ARG A 26 0.26 -12.27 -12.96
CA ARG A 26 1.47 -11.90 -13.70
C ARG A 26 2.26 -10.92 -12.85
N GLU A 27 3.52 -11.22 -12.61
CA GLU A 27 4.44 -10.27 -12.00
C GLU A 27 4.69 -9.07 -12.93
N ILE A 28 4.70 -7.88 -12.34
CA ILE A 28 4.88 -6.61 -13.01
C ILE A 28 5.72 -5.70 -12.14
N GLY A 29 6.63 -4.98 -12.79
CA GLY A 29 7.56 -4.09 -12.13
C GLY A 29 8.86 -4.75 -11.69
N ILE A 30 9.76 -3.92 -11.16
CA ILE A 30 11.06 -4.33 -10.65
C ILE A 30 11.16 -3.96 -9.17
N PRO A 31 11.81 -4.78 -8.32
CA PRO A 31 12.09 -4.38 -6.94
C PRO A 31 12.77 -3.01 -6.88
N SER A 32 12.32 -2.15 -5.97
CA SER A 32 12.76 -0.75 -5.85
C SER A 32 14.29 -0.61 -5.86
N MET A 33 14.98 -1.48 -5.11
CA MET A 33 16.44 -1.45 -4.97
C MET A 33 17.22 -2.00 -6.18
N LYS A 34 16.54 -2.54 -7.20
CA LYS A 34 17.18 -2.97 -8.47
C LYS A 34 17.20 -1.86 -9.52
N SER A 35 16.58 -0.72 -9.26
CA SER A 35 16.61 0.42 -10.19
C SER A 35 18.01 1.03 -10.25
N LYS A 36 18.48 1.31 -11.48
CA LYS A 36 19.77 1.98 -11.73
C LYS A 36 19.70 3.50 -11.54
N THR A 37 18.50 4.05 -11.38
CA THR A 37 18.26 5.50 -11.36
C THR A 37 17.87 5.94 -9.96
N PRO A 38 18.77 6.59 -9.19
CA PRO A 38 18.49 6.99 -7.81
C PRO A 38 17.25 7.89 -7.68
N ARG A 39 17.02 8.76 -8.68
CA ARG A 39 15.83 9.62 -8.74
C ARG A 39 14.52 8.82 -8.63
N ILE A 40 14.43 7.69 -9.32
CA ILE A 40 13.23 6.84 -9.29
C ILE A 40 13.06 6.21 -7.91
N VAL A 41 14.14 5.72 -7.32
CA VAL A 41 14.12 5.14 -5.97
C VAL A 41 13.65 6.17 -4.94
N LEU A 42 14.17 7.40 -5.01
CA LEU A 42 13.75 8.49 -4.13
C LEU A 42 12.28 8.85 -4.31
N SER A 43 11.80 8.88 -5.57
CA SER A 43 10.38 9.11 -5.84
C SER A 43 9.49 8.04 -5.20
N VAL A 44 9.88 6.76 -5.32
CA VAL A 44 9.15 5.64 -4.71
C VAL A 44 9.13 5.75 -3.19
N ILE A 45 10.27 6.05 -2.57
CA ILE A 45 10.36 6.22 -1.11
C ILE A 45 9.46 7.37 -0.64
N TYR A 46 9.39 8.46 -1.42
CA TYR A 46 8.51 9.59 -1.10
C TYR A 46 7.03 9.21 -1.21
N ASP A 47 6.67 8.40 -2.19
CA ASP A 47 5.29 7.98 -2.44
C ASP A 47 4.80 6.92 -1.42
N LEU A 48 5.69 6.17 -0.78
CA LEU A 48 5.33 5.09 0.17
C LEU A 48 4.49 5.57 1.37
N PRO A 49 4.85 6.66 2.09
CA PRO A 49 4.00 7.24 3.11
C PRO A 49 2.60 7.59 2.61
N GLU A 50 2.50 8.06 1.37
CA GLU A 50 1.23 8.47 0.79
C GLU A 50 0.34 7.27 0.42
N THR A 51 0.96 6.22 -0.15
CA THR A 51 0.31 4.93 -0.40
C THR A 51 -0.20 4.29 0.89
N THR A 52 0.62 4.30 1.95
CA THR A 52 0.21 3.74 3.25
C THR A 52 -0.86 4.59 3.94
N ARG A 53 -0.79 5.93 3.81
CA ARG A 53 -1.85 6.83 4.26
C ARG A 53 -3.16 6.57 3.52
N TYR A 54 -3.11 6.33 2.21
CA TYR A 54 -4.28 5.95 1.42
C TYR A 54 -4.88 4.64 1.93
N LEU A 55 -4.08 3.59 2.07
CA LEU A 55 -4.53 2.29 2.61
C LEU A 55 -5.19 2.42 3.99
N TYR A 56 -4.55 3.17 4.89
CA TYR A 56 -5.07 3.38 6.23
C TYR A 56 -6.38 4.18 6.22
N THR A 57 -6.41 5.32 5.55
CA THR A 57 -7.56 6.25 5.59
C THR A 57 -8.77 5.72 4.82
N ARG A 58 -8.56 5.07 3.68
CA ARG A 58 -9.63 4.60 2.79
C ARG A 58 -10.09 3.19 3.10
N HIS A 59 -9.15 2.31 3.40
CA HIS A 59 -9.43 0.88 3.54
C HIS A 59 -9.29 0.39 4.98
N SER A 60 -8.83 1.24 5.92
CA SER A 60 -8.48 0.82 7.28
C SER A 60 -7.44 -0.29 7.30
N VAL A 61 -6.52 -0.30 6.32
CA VAL A 61 -5.52 -1.36 6.19
C VAL A 61 -4.14 -0.85 6.58
N ILE A 62 -3.43 -1.63 7.40
CA ILE A 62 -2.00 -1.48 7.66
C ILE A 62 -1.28 -2.64 6.99
N HIS A 63 -0.28 -2.36 6.15
CA HIS A 63 0.48 -3.38 5.43
C HIS A 63 1.34 -4.29 6.33
N ARG A 64 1.88 -3.72 7.42
CA ARG A 64 2.80 -4.32 8.41
C ARG A 64 4.15 -4.84 7.88
N ASP A 65 4.24 -5.28 6.63
CA ASP A 65 5.50 -5.73 6.01
C ASP A 65 5.96 -4.83 4.86
N ILE A 66 6.42 -3.62 5.21
CA ILE A 66 6.99 -2.69 4.23
C ILE A 66 8.49 -2.94 4.13
N SER A 67 8.86 -3.90 3.27
CA SER A 67 10.24 -4.27 2.99
C SER A 67 10.65 -3.87 1.56
N LYS A 68 11.95 -3.78 1.30
CA LYS A 68 12.50 -3.46 -0.04
C LYS A 68 12.05 -4.43 -1.15
N ASN A 69 11.62 -5.64 -0.79
CA ASN A 69 11.16 -6.65 -1.73
C ASN A 69 9.67 -6.51 -2.05
N ASN A 70 8.90 -5.91 -1.14
CA ASN A 70 7.46 -5.71 -1.27
C ASN A 70 7.12 -4.36 -1.94
N VAL A 71 8.14 -3.60 -2.31
CA VAL A 71 7.99 -2.34 -3.02
C VAL A 71 8.58 -2.49 -4.42
N LEU A 72 7.70 -2.46 -5.41
CA LEU A 72 8.02 -2.54 -6.83
C LEU A 72 7.92 -1.16 -7.49
N ILE A 73 8.71 -0.99 -8.54
CA ILE A 73 8.63 0.11 -9.49
C ILE A 73 8.00 -0.42 -10.75
N ILE A 74 6.88 0.17 -11.17
CA ILE A 74 6.23 -0.15 -12.44
C ILE A 74 6.64 0.91 -13.47
N ASP A 75 6.81 0.49 -14.72
CA ASP A 75 6.97 1.42 -15.84
C ASP A 75 5.64 2.10 -16.21
N GLU A 76 5.71 3.24 -16.89
CA GLU A 76 4.51 4.02 -17.22
C GLU A 76 3.54 3.29 -18.14
N ASP A 77 4.03 2.51 -19.08
CA ASP A 77 3.21 1.84 -20.08
C ASP A 77 2.39 0.72 -19.42
N SER A 78 3.05 -0.08 -18.58
CA SER A 78 2.38 -1.05 -17.72
C SER A 78 1.32 -0.39 -16.88
N LEU A 79 1.62 0.72 -16.20
CA LEU A 79 0.68 1.38 -15.32
C LEU A 79 -0.53 2.00 -16.05
N LYS A 80 -0.32 2.60 -17.22
CA LYS A 80 -1.41 3.09 -18.08
C LYS A 80 -2.36 1.97 -18.49
N ALA A 81 -1.82 0.78 -18.79
CA ALA A 81 -2.63 -0.40 -19.10
C ALA A 81 -3.48 -0.90 -17.90
N TYR A 82 -3.05 -0.64 -16.66
CA TYR A 82 -3.84 -0.97 -15.46
C TYR A 82 -4.87 0.10 -15.11
N SER A 83 -4.51 1.38 -15.24
CA SER A 83 -5.42 2.49 -14.94
C SER A 83 -6.67 2.48 -15.82
N SER A 84 -6.52 2.10 -17.11
CA SER A 84 -7.66 1.96 -18.02
C SER A 84 -8.57 0.76 -17.70
N ALA A 85 -8.10 -0.21 -16.91
CA ALA A 85 -8.83 -1.42 -16.56
C ALA A 85 -9.47 -1.36 -15.17
N ALA A 86 -9.03 -0.46 -14.30
CA ALA A 86 -9.58 -0.30 -12.95
C ALA A 86 -10.76 0.69 -12.97
N PRO A 87 -11.92 0.35 -12.38
CA PRO A 87 -12.97 1.33 -12.20
C PRO A 87 -12.45 2.45 -11.29
N SER A 88 -12.51 3.70 -11.79
CA SER A 88 -12.29 4.91 -11.00
C SER A 88 -13.39 5.01 -9.95
N VAL A 89 -13.20 4.31 -8.83
CA VAL A 89 -14.04 4.46 -7.64
C VAL A 89 -13.35 5.47 -6.75
N GLU A 90 -13.27 6.72 -7.21
CA GLU A 90 -13.05 7.83 -6.29
C GLU A 90 -14.42 8.14 -5.68
N PRO A 91 -14.67 7.85 -4.38
CA PRO A 91 -15.93 8.21 -3.77
C PRO A 91 -15.98 9.73 -3.67
N SER A 92 -16.68 10.34 -4.63
CA SER A 92 -17.08 11.74 -4.64
C SER A 92 -17.72 12.06 -3.28
N GLY A 93 -16.99 12.80 -2.43
CA GLY A 93 -17.46 13.21 -1.09
C GLY A 93 -16.64 12.68 0.10
N SER A 94 -15.48 12.04 -0.12
CA SER A 94 -14.65 11.59 1.00
C SER A 94 -14.08 12.74 1.82
N LYS A 95 -14.29 12.72 3.14
CA LYS A 95 -13.72 13.66 4.13
C LYS A 95 -12.19 13.63 4.25
N PHE A 96 -11.51 12.80 3.47
CA PHE A 96 -10.07 12.58 3.59
C PHE A 96 -9.30 13.56 2.72
N PRO A 97 -8.14 14.08 3.21
CA PRO A 97 -7.31 14.97 2.41
C PRO A 97 -6.82 14.25 1.17
N ARG A 98 -6.90 14.95 0.03
CA ARG A 98 -6.43 14.50 -1.29
C ARG A 98 -5.03 13.92 -1.20
N GLN A 99 -4.79 12.84 -1.94
CA GLN A 99 -3.47 12.25 -2.07
C GLN A 99 -2.60 13.08 -3.03
N VAL A 100 -1.35 13.32 -2.65
CA VAL A 100 -0.38 14.05 -3.47
C VAL A 100 0.91 13.24 -3.52
N PHE A 101 1.23 12.74 -4.71
CA PHE A 101 2.45 11.99 -4.97
C PHE A 101 3.56 12.90 -5.52
N ILE A 102 4.81 12.47 -5.40
CA ILE A 102 5.97 13.28 -5.78
C ILE A 102 5.97 13.67 -7.26
N ARG A 103 5.42 12.81 -8.13
CA ARG A 103 5.36 13.10 -9.57
C ARG A 103 4.39 14.21 -9.89
N GLU A 104 3.29 14.35 -9.15
CA GLU A 104 2.37 15.48 -9.32
C GLU A 104 3.07 16.82 -9.01
N ILE A 105 4.01 16.81 -8.07
CA ILE A 105 4.80 17.98 -7.69
C ILE A 105 5.90 18.26 -8.73
N LEU A 106 6.63 17.22 -9.15
CA LEU A 106 7.78 17.36 -10.05
C LEU A 106 7.40 17.56 -11.52
N THR A 107 6.27 17.00 -11.93
CA THR A 107 5.76 17.01 -13.30
C THR A 107 4.23 17.15 -13.26
N PRO A 108 3.71 18.39 -13.18
CA PRO A 108 2.27 18.66 -13.14
C PRO A 108 1.62 18.48 -14.52
N THR A 109 1.92 17.37 -15.20
CA THR A 109 1.31 16.99 -16.48
C THR A 109 0.11 16.09 -16.22
N SER A 110 -1.04 16.46 -16.78
CA SER A 110 -2.34 15.79 -16.55
C SER A 110 -2.39 14.31 -16.94
N ASP A 111 -1.51 13.87 -17.84
CA ASP A 111 -1.60 12.54 -18.47
C ASP A 111 -0.65 11.49 -17.85
N ALA A 112 0.24 11.92 -16.96
CA ALA A 112 1.17 11.01 -16.31
C ALA A 112 0.50 10.30 -15.14
N PRO A 113 0.78 9.00 -14.91
CA PRO A 113 0.27 8.32 -13.73
C PRO A 113 0.82 8.98 -12.44
N PRO A 114 0.01 9.03 -11.37
CA PRO A 114 0.34 9.79 -10.17
C PRO A 114 1.55 9.23 -9.42
N THR A 115 1.75 7.92 -9.42
CA THR A 115 2.91 7.26 -8.81
C THR A 115 3.40 6.10 -9.67
N LEU A 116 4.68 5.74 -9.57
CA LEU A 116 5.24 4.51 -10.15
C LEU A 116 5.45 3.41 -9.10
N SER A 117 5.14 3.71 -7.84
CA SER A 117 5.32 2.76 -6.75
C SER A 117 4.15 1.77 -6.71
N LEU A 118 4.48 0.49 -6.51
CA LEU A 118 3.52 -0.56 -6.21
C LEU A 118 3.93 -1.27 -4.93
N LEU A 119 3.03 -1.26 -3.96
CA LEU A 119 3.16 -2.02 -2.72
C LEU A 119 2.42 -3.35 -2.90
N ILE A 120 3.15 -4.45 -2.72
CA ILE A 120 2.66 -5.83 -2.89
C ILE A 120 2.80 -6.63 -1.60
N ASP A 121 2.29 -7.87 -1.62
CA ASP A 121 2.37 -8.80 -0.50
C ASP A 121 1.59 -8.34 0.74
N MET A 122 0.26 -8.42 0.62
CA MET A 122 -0.67 -8.04 1.68
C MET A 122 -0.89 -9.18 2.69
N ASP A 123 -0.10 -10.26 2.68
CA ASP A 123 -0.32 -11.44 3.52
C ASP A 123 -0.17 -11.12 5.01
N CYS A 124 0.69 -10.15 5.33
CA CYS A 124 0.87 -9.63 6.69
C CYS A 124 -0.04 -8.43 7.03
N ALA A 125 -0.90 -8.00 6.10
CA ALA A 125 -1.72 -6.82 6.29
C ALA A 125 -2.81 -7.04 7.34
N GLU A 126 -3.11 -5.99 8.10
CA GLU A 126 -4.15 -5.97 9.12
C GLU A 126 -5.25 -4.97 8.74
N ILE A 127 -6.51 -5.40 8.87
CA ILE A 127 -7.67 -4.53 8.77
C ILE A 127 -8.01 -4.01 10.17
N ILE A 128 -7.91 -2.71 10.37
CA ILE A 128 -8.31 -2.04 11.61
C ILE A 128 -9.81 -1.82 11.61
N ASN A 129 -10.47 -2.26 12.67
CA ASN A 129 -11.83 -1.85 12.95
C ASN A 129 -11.83 -0.45 13.54
N GLN A 130 -11.93 0.59 12.69
CA GLN A 130 -11.94 2.00 13.10
C GLN A 130 -13.01 2.37 14.16
N LYS A 131 -13.98 1.49 14.43
CA LYS A 131 -14.99 1.68 15.49
C LYS A 131 -14.44 1.48 16.92
N ASN A 132 -13.34 0.76 17.10
CA ASN A 132 -12.81 0.41 18.42
C ASN A 132 -11.67 1.32 18.89
N ASP A 133 -11.04 2.06 17.98
CA ASP A 133 -9.92 2.95 18.28
C ASP A 133 -10.38 4.41 18.37
N LYS A 134 -11.38 4.69 19.22
CA LYS A 134 -11.49 6.05 19.75
C LYS A 134 -10.27 6.27 20.64
N PRO A 135 -9.42 7.29 20.39
CA PRO A 135 -8.40 7.65 21.34
C PRO A 135 -9.09 7.88 22.68
N LYS A 136 -8.64 7.18 23.73
CA LYS A 136 -9.11 7.43 25.08
C LYS A 136 -8.70 8.85 25.45
N GLU A 137 -9.60 9.80 25.28
CA GLU A 137 -9.47 11.13 25.86
C GLU A 137 -9.49 11.00 27.39
N GLY A 138 -8.40 11.41 28.04
CA GLY A 138 -8.28 11.52 29.50
C GLY A 138 -7.05 10.76 30.03
N LYS A 139 -6.10 11.37 30.75
CA LYS A 139 -6.09 12.62 31.50
C LYS A 139 -4.68 13.21 31.54
N SER A 140 -4.61 14.54 31.48
CA SER A 140 -3.50 15.35 31.96
C SER A 140 -3.07 14.96 33.39
N GLY A 141 -1.77 14.87 33.64
CA GLY A 141 -1.23 14.60 34.98
C GLY A 141 0.29 14.72 35.07
N THR A 142 0.75 15.97 35.20
CA THR A 142 1.91 16.40 36.01
C THR A 142 3.32 15.99 35.57
N GLN A 143 4.08 16.98 35.07
CA GLN A 143 5.54 17.00 35.12
C GLN A 143 6.01 16.95 36.59
N SER A 144 6.92 16.04 36.90
CA SER A 144 7.84 16.24 38.02
C SER A 144 9.26 15.98 37.54
N SER A 145 10.06 17.03 37.65
CA SER A 145 11.50 17.10 37.48
C SER A 145 12.24 15.94 38.14
N CYS A 146 13.27 15.41 37.47
CA CYS A 146 14.47 14.99 38.19
C CYS A 146 15.71 15.16 37.30
N GLN A 147 16.71 15.79 37.91
CA GLN A 147 17.91 16.38 37.35
C GLN A 147 18.90 15.35 36.78
N GLU A 148 19.49 15.71 35.64
CA GLU A 148 20.93 15.91 35.47
C GLU A 148 21.85 15.24 36.51
N ARG A 149 22.56 14.17 36.10
CA ARG A 149 23.91 13.85 36.61
C ARG A 149 24.76 13.21 35.52
N PHE A 150 25.65 14.03 34.94
CA PHE A 150 26.95 13.56 34.48
C PHE A 150 27.69 12.92 35.66
N ARG A 151 28.17 11.68 35.50
CA ARG A 151 29.38 11.20 36.17
C ARG A 151 30.16 10.24 35.28
N THR A 152 31.39 10.63 35.06
CA THR A 152 32.57 9.92 34.58
C THR A 152 32.97 8.76 35.51
N THR A 153 33.91 7.95 34.98
CA THR A 153 34.76 6.89 35.58
C THR A 153 34.21 5.45 35.47
N GLY A 154 34.99 4.47 35.00
CA GLY A 154 36.44 4.42 34.76
C GLY A 154 36.86 3.52 33.59
#